data_AF-A0A536LK05-F1
#
_entry.id   AF-A0A536LK05-F1
#
_cell.length_a   1.000
_cell.length_b   1.000
_cell.length_c   1.000
_cell.angle_alpha   90.00
_cell.angle_beta   90.00
_cell.angle_gamma   90.00
#
_symmetry.space_group_name_H-M   'P 1'
#
loop_
_entity.id
_entity.type
_entity.pdbx_description
1 polymer ?
#
loop_
_entity_poly.entity_id
_entity_poly.type
_entity_poly.pdbx_seq_one_letter_code
_entity_poly.pdbx_strand_id
1 'polypeptide(L)' 'EAYDRRNVERTWRVVDAVQAVASELGVPPARVALRWLADRPAVAAPLLGARTADQLRDNLMAAEITLSD' A
#
# COMPACT_ATOMS: atom_id res chain seq x y z
N GLU A 1 19.80 -11.30 -3.32
CA GLU A 1 20.29 -9.90 -3.43
C GLU A 1 19.28 -8.83 -3.03
N ALA A 2 18.17 -8.61 -3.75
CA ALA A 2 17.20 -7.56 -3.35
C ALA A 2 16.36 -7.91 -2.12
N TYR A 3 16.04 -9.20 -1.93
CA TYR A 3 15.29 -9.71 -0.79
C TYR A 3 16.10 -9.54 0.51
N ASP A 4 17.33 -10.03 0.57
CA ASP A 4 18.16 -10.02 1.79
C ASP A 4 18.39 -8.60 2.33
N ARG A 5 18.56 -7.62 1.44
CA ARG A 5 18.69 -6.20 1.83
C ARG A 5 17.42 -5.59 2.41
N ARG A 6 16.25 -6.09 1.99
CA ARG A 6 14.94 -5.57 2.41
C ARG A 6 14.30 -6.43 3.50
N ASN A 7 14.75 -7.65 3.71
CA ASN A 7 14.28 -8.56 4.75
C ASN A 7 14.95 -8.24 6.10
N VAL A 8 14.74 -7.01 6.57
CA VAL A 8 15.24 -6.50 7.85
C VAL A 8 14.05 -6.08 8.71
N GLU A 9 14.26 -6.06 10.03
CA GLU A 9 13.23 -5.71 11.02
C GLU A 9 12.48 -4.41 10.68
N ARG A 10 13.19 -3.39 10.19
CA ARG A 10 12.58 -2.12 9.76
C ARG A 10 11.48 -2.31 8.73
N THR A 11 11.67 -3.19 7.74
CA THR A 11 10.67 -3.45 6.70
C THR A 11 9.45 -4.13 7.28
N TRP A 12 9.65 -5.09 8.18
CA TRP A 12 8.56 -5.78 8.86
C TRP A 12 7.73 -4.83 9.72
N ARG A 13 8.36 -3.90 10.45
CA ARG A 13 7.64 -2.85 11.18
C ARG A 13 6.76 -1.97 10.27
N VAL A 14 7.21 -1.70 9.05
CA VAL A 14 6.38 -0.96 8.06
C VAL A 14 5.21 -1.82 7.59
N VAL A 15 5.43 -3.10 7.32
CA VAL A 15 4.36 -4.04 6.95
C VAL A 15 3.30 -4.12 8.06
N ASP A 16 3.73 -4.25 9.32
CA ASP A 16 2.84 -4.32 10.48
C ASP A 16 1.99 -3.05 10.61
N ALA A 17 2.60 -1.87 10.43
CA ALA A 17 1.88 -0.59 10.46
C ALA A 17 0.83 -0.50 9.34
N VAL A 18 1.18 -0.91 8.12
CA VAL A 18 0.24 -0.92 7.00
C VAL A 18 -0.91 -1.91 7.25
N GLN A 19 -0.61 -3.09 7.83
CA GLN A 19 -1.64 -4.07 8.18
C GLN A 19 -2.58 -3.58 9.28
N ALA A 20 -2.06 -2.88 10.29
CA ALA A 20 -2.88 -2.30 11.36
C ALA A 20 -3.89 -1.30 10.79
N VAL A 21 -3.44 -0.33 10.01
CA VAL A 21 -4.31 0.68 9.37
C VAL A 21 -5.31 0.03 8.41
N ALA A 22 -4.87 -0.97 7.62
CA ALA A 22 -5.75 -1.71 6.73
C ALA A 22 -6.86 -2.44 7.49
N SER A 23 -6.55 -2.98 8.66
CA SER A 23 -7.51 -3.67 9.53
C SER A 23 -8.52 -2.70 10.13
N GLU A 24 -8.08 -1.52 10.58
CA GLU A 24 -8.96 -0.46 11.09
C GLU A 24 -9.94 0.03 10.02
N LEU A 25 -9.48 0.15 8.77
CA LEU A 25 -10.29 0.60 7.64
C LEU A 25 -11.11 -0.53 6.99
N GLY A 26 -10.87 -1.80 7.34
CA GLY A 26 -11.54 -2.96 6.73
C GLY A 26 -11.21 -3.15 5.24
N VAL A 27 -9.99 -2.78 4.82
CA VAL A 27 -9.56 -2.84 3.41
C VAL A 27 -8.28 -3.67 3.22
N PRO A 28 -7.96 -4.13 2.00
CA PRO A 28 -6.70 -4.80 1.73
C PRO A 28 -5.48 -3.88 1.98
N PRO A 29 -4.36 -4.41 2.54
CA PRO A 29 -3.13 -3.63 2.78
C PRO A 29 -2.55 -2.93 1.55
N ALA A 30 -2.75 -3.50 0.37
CA ALA A 30 -2.34 -2.90 -0.90
C ALA A 30 -3.00 -1.55 -1.14
N ARG A 31 -4.28 -1.38 -0.75
CA ARG A 31 -5.00 -0.11 -0.90
C ARG A 31 -4.39 0.97 -0.01
N VAL A 32 -4.07 0.65 1.24
CA VAL A 32 -3.40 1.57 2.18
C VAL A 32 -2.03 2.00 1.64
N ALA A 33 -1.21 1.05 1.18
CA ALA A 33 0.10 1.36 0.64
C ALA A 33 0.03 2.26 -0.61
N LEU A 34 -0.92 1.98 -1.52
CA LEU A 34 -1.12 2.78 -2.73
C LEU A 34 -1.64 4.19 -2.40
N ARG A 35 -2.61 4.29 -1.49
CA ARG A 35 -3.15 5.59 -1.04
C ARG A 35 -2.06 6.43 -0.37
N TRP A 36 -1.31 5.85 0.57
CA TRP A 36 -0.21 6.53 1.24
C TRP A 36 0.83 7.06 0.25
N LEU A 37 1.17 6.27 -0.77
CA LEU A 37 2.11 6.69 -1.80
C LEU A 37 1.54 7.82 -2.68
N ALA A 38 0.26 7.73 -3.05
CA ALA A 38 -0.44 8.75 -3.83
C ALA A 38 -0.56 10.10 -3.10
N ASP A 39 -0.68 10.09 -1.77
CA ASP A 39 -0.77 11.32 -0.95
C ASP A 39 0.59 12.02 -0.75
N ARG A 40 1.70 11.45 -1.23
CA ARG A 40 3.02 12.09 -1.08
C ARG A 40 3.12 13.31 -2.01
N PRO A 41 3.55 14.49 -1.51
CA PRO A 41 3.58 15.73 -2.30
C PRO A 41 4.35 15.68 -3.63
N ALA A 42 5.34 14.78 -3.74
CA ALA A 42 6.19 14.65 -4.93
C ALA A 42 5.74 13.52 -5.88
N VAL A 43 4.64 12.83 -5.58
CA VAL A 43 4.15 11.69 -6.37
C VAL A 43 2.98 12.15 -7.24
N ALA A 44 3.18 12.14 -8.56
CA ALA A 44 2.09 12.45 -9.50
C ALA A 44 1.08 11.30 -9.60
N ALA A 45 1.57 10.05 -9.68
CA ALA A 45 0.76 8.85 -9.67
C ALA A 45 1.61 7.60 -9.33
N PRO A 46 1.11 6.65 -8.54
CA PRO A 46 1.74 5.35 -8.35
C PRO A 46 1.73 4.50 -9.65
N LEU A 47 2.87 3.89 -9.98
CA LEU A 47 2.93 2.82 -10.97
C LEU A 47 2.66 1.48 -10.27
N LEU A 48 1.56 0.81 -10.63
CA LEU A 48 1.15 -0.45 -10.03
C LEU A 48 1.06 -1.58 -11.05
N GLY A 49 1.36 -2.80 -10.61
CA GLY A 49 1.19 -4.02 -11.39
C GLY A 49 0.07 -4.89 -10.83
N ALA A 50 -0.67 -5.55 -11.71
CA ALA A 50 -1.69 -6.53 -11.36
C ALA A 50 -1.61 -7.72 -12.32
N ARG A 51 -1.75 -8.94 -11.80
CA ARG A 51 -1.74 -10.16 -12.61
C ARG A 51 -3.14 -10.57 -13.09
N THR A 52 -4.17 -10.02 -12.46
CA THR A 52 -5.58 -10.28 -12.79
C THR A 52 -6.37 -8.98 -12.81
N ALA A 53 -7.50 -8.98 -13.53
CA ALA A 53 -8.40 -7.84 -13.56
C ALA A 53 -8.97 -7.51 -12.17
N ASP A 54 -9.21 -8.52 -11.32
CA ASP A 54 -9.73 -8.29 -9.97
C ASP A 54 -8.69 -7.64 -9.06
N GLN A 55 -7.41 -8.01 -9.17
CA GLN A 55 -6.33 -7.29 -8.49
C GLN A 55 -6.23 -5.85 -8.96
N LEU A 56 -6.38 -5.60 -10.27
CA LEU A 56 -6.37 -4.24 -10.79
C LEU A 56 -7.53 -3.42 -10.23
N ARG A 57 -8.76 -3.96 -10.28
CA ARG A 57 -9.95 -3.31 -9.72
C ARG A 57 -9.78 -3.02 -8.24
N ASP A 58 -9.31 -4.00 -7.47
CA ASP A 58 -9.10 -3.86 -6.03
C ASP A 58 -8.06 -2.79 -5.70
N ASN A 59 -6.94 -2.75 -6.44
CA ASN A 59 -5.90 -1.73 -6.29
C ASN A 59 -6.41 -0.33 -6.62
N LEU A 60 -7.27 -0.17 -7.64
CA LEU A 60 -7.82 1.14 -8.02
C LEU A 60 -8.75 1.72 -6.95
N MET A 61 -9.41 0.87 -6.15
CA MET A 61 -10.22 1.33 -5.00
C MET A 61 -9.39 2.03 -3.91
N ALA A 62 -8.05 2.03 -4.00
CA ALA A 62 -7.20 2.85 -3.14
C ALA A 62 -7.48 4.35 -3.27
N ALA A 63 -7.99 4.81 -4.42
CA ALA A 63 -8.36 6.22 -4.63
C ALA A 63 -9.54 6.67 -3.75
N GLU A 64 -10.38 5.73 -3.31
CA GLU A 64 -11.61 6.00 -2.57
C GLU A 64 -11.41 6.03 -1.04
N ILE A 65 -10.25 5.59 -0.54
CA ILE A 65 -9.95 5.61 0.89
C ILE A 65 -9.20 6.88 1.27
N THR A 66 -9.42 7.41 2.47
CA THR A 66 -8.68 8.55 3.03
C THR A 66 -7.90 8.09 4.24
N LEU A 67 -6.62 8.45 4.32
CA LEU A 67 -5.80 8.24 5.51
C LEU A 67 -5.81 9.52 6.35
N SER A 68 -6.00 9.40 7.65
CA SER A 68 -5.78 10.50 8.57
C SER A 68 -4.28 10.73 8.78
N ASP A 69 -3.92 11.95 9.18
CA ASP A 69 -2.56 12.30 9.59
C ASP A 69 -2.11 11.56 10.86
#